data_AF-A0A2K3P9Y2-F1
#
_entry.id   AF-A0A2K3P9Y2-F1
#
_cell.length_a   1.000
_cell.length_b   1.000
_cell.length_c   1.000
_cell.angle_alpha   90.00
_cell.angle_beta   90.00
_cell.angle_gamma   90.00
#
_symmetry.space_group_name_H-M   'P 1'
#
loop_
_entity.id
_entity.type
_entity.pdbx_description
1 polymer ?
#
loop_
_entity_poly.entity_id
_entity_poly.type
_entity_poly.pdbx_seq_one_letter_code
_entity_poly.pdbx_strand_id
1 'polypeptide(L)'
;MSFGGGHRVATLRRWTLHTVFNFSTLHNFLPWLENKAASTISSSLSIANSSSYGNSLFASNSIQTGDCILHVPYSVQITPDNLPPQIRSLITEDVGNVAKLAIVLLIHKNLGQDSEWYPYISCLPPQAEMHNTASFLL
;
A
#
# COMPACT_ATOMS: atom_id res chain seq x y z
N MET A 1 -36.02 -45.93 -7.95
CA MET A 1 -36.31 -45.28 -6.65
C MET A 1 -35.00 -44.77 -6.08
N SER A 2 -34.99 -43.49 -5.73
CA SER A 2 -33.94 -42.67 -5.07
C SER A 2 -33.52 -43.32 -3.73
N PHE A 3 -32.32 -43.13 -3.15
CA PHE A 3 -31.61 -41.88 -2.87
C PHE A 3 -30.09 -42.07 -2.75
N GLY A 4 -29.35 -41.10 -3.29
CA GLY A 4 -27.93 -40.90 -3.01
C GLY A 4 -27.71 -40.15 -1.70
N GLY A 5 -26.65 -40.53 -0.98
CA GLY A 5 -26.18 -39.89 0.25
C GLY A 5 -24.69 -39.60 0.14
N GLY A 6 -24.31 -38.70 -0.76
CA GLY A 6 -22.96 -38.15 -0.81
C GLY A 6 -22.79 -37.14 0.32
N HIS A 7 -22.08 -37.52 1.38
CA HIS A 7 -21.65 -36.58 2.43
C HIS A 7 -20.66 -35.58 1.84
N ARG A 8 -21.19 -34.44 1.38
CA ARG A 8 -20.39 -33.26 1.08
C ARG A 8 -19.94 -32.67 2.41
N VAL A 9 -18.73 -32.98 2.82
CA VAL A 9 -18.02 -32.19 3.83
C VAL A 9 -17.83 -30.80 3.23
N ALA A 10 -18.70 -29.87 3.60
CA ALA A 10 -18.52 -28.47 3.30
C ALA A 10 -17.33 -27.98 4.13
N THR A 11 -16.13 -28.00 3.54
CA THR A 11 -14.99 -27.28 4.09
C THR A 11 -15.33 -25.80 4.01
N LEU A 12 -15.81 -25.25 5.13
CA LEU A 12 -15.82 -23.81 5.37
C LEU A 12 -14.36 -23.34 5.24
N ARG A 13 -14.00 -22.85 4.05
CA ARG A 13 -12.81 -22.05 3.87
C ARG A 13 -13.02 -20.81 4.71
N ARG A 14 -12.55 -20.88 5.94
CA ARG A 14 -12.36 -19.75 6.83
C ARG A 14 -11.50 -18.77 6.03
N TRP A 15 -12.12 -17.70 5.55
CA TRP A 15 -11.41 -16.51 5.12
C TRP A 15 -10.84 -15.90 6.39
N THR A 16 -9.71 -16.41 6.86
CA THR A 16 -8.91 -15.70 7.84
C THR A 16 -8.44 -14.45 7.12
N LEU A 17 -8.99 -13.31 7.54
CA LEU A 17 -8.43 -11.99 7.25
C LEU A 17 -7.00 -11.99 7.79
N HIS A 18 -6.04 -12.38 6.97
CA HIS A 18 -4.64 -12.12 7.22
C HIS A 18 -4.37 -10.65 6.91
N THR A 19 -4.91 -9.73 7.71
CA THR A 19 -4.21 -8.48 7.98
C THR A 19 -3.22 -8.77 9.11
N VAL A 20 -2.29 -9.68 8.83
CA VAL A 20 -1.02 -9.68 9.54
C VAL A 20 -0.30 -8.46 8.96
N PHE A 21 -0.36 -7.34 9.66
CA PHE A 21 0.66 -6.30 9.49
C PHE A 21 1.99 -6.98 9.75
N ASN A 22 2.67 -7.33 8.67
CA ASN A 22 3.93 -8.02 8.78
C ASN A 22 4.94 -6.93 9.11
N PHE A 23 5.35 -6.81 10.38
CA PHE A 23 6.39 -5.86 10.81
C PHE A 23 7.65 -5.92 9.91
N SER A 24 7.89 -7.06 9.25
CA SER A 24 8.97 -7.21 8.27
C SER A 24 8.84 -6.35 7.00
N THR A 25 7.65 -5.91 6.58
CA THR A 25 7.50 -5.06 5.38
C THR A 25 7.99 -3.63 5.62
N LEU A 26 7.84 -3.14 6.85
CA LEU A 26 8.21 -1.77 7.21
C LEU A 26 9.72 -1.53 7.17
N HIS A 27 10.51 -2.53 7.59
CA HIS A 27 11.97 -2.48 7.53
C HIS A 27 12.50 -2.42 6.08
N ASN A 28 11.74 -2.93 5.12
CA ASN A 28 12.13 -2.93 3.72
C ASN A 28 11.71 -1.66 2.97
N PHE A 29 10.93 -0.77 3.59
CA PHE A 29 10.41 0.42 2.91
C PHE A 29 11.51 1.41 2.52
N LEU A 30 12.37 1.85 3.46
CA LEU A 30 13.42 2.83 3.14
C LEU A 30 14.43 2.28 2.12
N PRO A 31 14.96 1.05 2.27
CA PRO A 31 15.86 0.48 1.25
C PRO A 31 15.20 0.36 -0.13
N TRP A 32 13.91 -0.02 -0.18
CA TRP A 32 13.16 -0.06 -1.44
C TRP A 32 12.99 1.33 -2.04
N LEU A 33 12.64 2.33 -1.24
CA LEU A 33 12.42 3.70 -1.71
C LEU A 33 13.71 4.31 -2.25
N GLU A 34 14.83 4.13 -1.56
CA GLU A 34 16.16 4.56 -2.00
C GLU A 34 16.53 3.93 -3.36
N ASN A 35 16.31 2.63 -3.50
CA ASN A 35 16.55 1.92 -4.76
C ASN A 35 15.64 2.44 -5.88
N LYS A 36 14.33 2.54 -5.63
CA LYS A 36 13.35 2.97 -6.62
C LYS A 36 13.61 4.41 -7.07
N ALA A 37 13.90 5.31 -6.13
CA ALA A 37 14.18 6.73 -6.35
C ALA A 37 15.54 6.99 -7.00
N ALA A 38 16.44 5.99 -7.03
CA ALA A 38 17.85 6.18 -7.37
C ALA A 38 18.47 7.38 -6.61
N SER A 39 18.07 7.56 -5.35
CA SER A 39 18.40 8.72 -4.53
C SER A 39 18.65 8.28 -3.10
N THR A 40 19.77 8.71 -2.53
CA THR A 40 20.15 8.37 -1.16
C THR A 40 19.17 8.95 -0.16
N ILE A 41 18.74 8.13 0.80
CA ILE A 41 17.98 8.57 1.97
C ILE A 41 18.96 8.82 3.11
N SER A 42 18.75 9.88 3.89
CA SER A 42 19.62 10.18 5.03
C SER A 42 19.64 9.00 6.01
N SER A 43 20.85 8.56 6.39
CA SER A 43 21.05 7.53 7.42
C SER A 43 20.58 7.98 8.81
N SER A 44 20.25 9.26 8.97
CA SER A 44 19.61 9.80 10.16
C SER A 44 18.12 9.49 10.23
N LEU A 45 17.50 8.90 9.20
CA LEU A 45 16.10 8.50 9.23
C LEU A 45 15.94 7.01 9.55
N SER A 46 14.97 6.71 10.41
CA SER A 46 14.43 5.36 10.61
C SER A 46 12.91 5.39 10.56
N ILE A 47 12.31 4.23 10.36
CA ILE A 47 10.85 4.06 10.49
C ILE A 47 10.58 3.24 11.74
N ALA A 48 9.64 3.72 12.55
CA ALA A 48 9.10 2.97 13.67
C ALA A 48 7.59 3.15 13.78
N ASN A 49 6.94 2.25 14.50
CA ASN A 49 5.52 2.35 14.81
C ASN A 49 5.33 3.09 16.14
N SER A 50 4.50 4.12 16.14
CA SER A 50 4.10 4.87 17.33
C SER A 50 2.66 4.53 17.71
N SER A 51 2.38 4.46 19.01
CA SER A 51 1.03 4.18 19.51
C SER A 51 0.01 5.27 19.18
N SER A 52 0.45 6.50 18.94
CA SER A 52 -0.42 7.65 18.66
C SER A 52 -0.63 7.94 17.18
N TYR A 53 0.35 7.61 16.31
CA TYR A 53 0.34 8.01 14.90
C TYR A 53 0.62 6.87 13.92
N GLY A 54 0.76 5.63 14.41
CA GLY A 54 1.12 4.48 13.57
C GLY A 54 2.55 4.58 13.04
N ASN A 55 2.77 4.06 11.83
CA ASN A 55 4.09 4.06 11.18
C ASN A 55 4.55 5.50 10.89
N SER A 56 5.73 5.88 11.37
CA SER A 56 6.25 7.25 11.26
C SER A 56 7.76 7.26 11.05
N LEU A 57 8.27 8.37 10.51
CA LEU A 57 9.71 8.64 10.39
C LEU A 57 10.25 9.20 11.70
N PHE A 58 11.41 8.70 12.11
CA PHE A 58 12.13 9.11 13.30
C PHE A 58 13.55 9.53 12.95
N ALA A 59 14.06 10.53 13.67
CA ALA A 59 15.46 10.90 13.60
C ALA A 59 16.28 9.97 14.50
N SER A 60 17.15 9.16 13.90
CA SER A 60 18.10 8.29 14.60
C SER A 60 19.34 9.05 15.08
N ASN A 61 19.63 10.19 14.47
CA ASN A 61 20.74 11.10 14.79
C ASN A 61 20.24 12.55 14.76
N SER A 62 21.09 13.49 15.20
CA SER A 62 20.80 14.92 15.08
C SER A 62 20.69 15.32 13.60
N ILE A 63 19.64 16.07 13.27
CA ILE A 63 19.39 16.66 11.94
C ILE A 63 19.49 18.17 12.08
N GLN A 64 20.28 18.83 11.23
CA GLN A 64 20.46 20.26 11.26
C GLN A 64 19.46 20.97 10.31
N THR A 65 19.21 22.25 10.58
CA THR A 65 18.38 23.06 9.69
C THR A 65 19.07 23.21 8.34
N GLY A 66 18.37 22.86 7.26
CA GLY A 66 18.91 22.87 5.90
C GLY A 66 19.37 21.50 5.40
N ASP A 67 19.43 20.48 6.25
CA ASP A 67 19.76 19.12 5.82
C ASP A 67 18.66 18.54 4.90
N CYS A 68 19.09 17.98 3.78
CA CYS A 68 18.20 17.18 2.94
C CYS A 68 18.06 15.77 3.53
N ILE A 69 16.92 15.49 4.17
CA ILE A 69 16.68 14.22 4.85
C ILE A 69 16.10 13.15 3.93
N LEU A 70 15.30 13.56 2.94
CA LEU A 70 14.63 12.70 2.00
C LEU A 70 14.33 13.48 0.71
N HIS A 71 14.71 12.92 -0.43
CA HIS A 71 14.39 13.45 -1.74
C HIS A 71 13.66 12.35 -2.55
N VAL A 72 12.45 12.66 -3.01
CA VAL A 72 11.60 11.72 -3.76
C VAL A 72 11.29 12.33 -5.13
N PRO A 73 11.92 11.85 -6.21
CA PRO A 73 11.65 12.38 -7.55
C PRO A 73 10.22 12.07 -8.00
N TYR A 74 9.67 12.90 -8.88
CA TYR A 74 8.30 12.70 -9.39
C TYR A 74 8.12 11.36 -10.11
N SER A 75 9.17 10.86 -10.76
CA SER A 75 9.18 9.57 -11.45
C SER A 75 8.85 8.36 -10.56
N VAL A 76 8.97 8.51 -9.23
CA VAL A 76 8.68 7.46 -8.25
C VAL A 76 7.47 7.79 -7.38
N GLN A 77 6.57 8.64 -7.87
CA GLN A 77 5.26 8.85 -7.28
C GLN A 77 4.20 7.97 -7.96
N ILE A 78 3.21 7.51 -7.19
CA ILE A 78 1.99 6.93 -7.75
C ILE A 78 1.05 8.09 -8.07
N THR A 79 0.66 8.18 -9.33
CA THR A 79 -0.09 9.28 -9.92
C THR A 79 -1.25 8.72 -10.76
N PRO A 80 -2.27 9.54 -11.07
CA PRO A 80 -3.29 9.17 -12.05
C PRO A 80 -2.71 8.75 -13.40
N ASP A 81 -1.50 9.23 -13.72
CA ASP A 81 -0.84 8.94 -14.98
C ASP A 81 -0.26 7.51 -15.05
N ASN A 82 -0.15 6.81 -13.91
CA ASN A 82 0.27 5.42 -13.89
C ASN A 82 -0.85 4.45 -14.29
N LEU A 83 -2.03 4.95 -14.69
CA LEU A 83 -3.14 4.10 -15.14
C LEU A 83 -2.76 3.34 -16.42
N PRO A 84 -2.90 1.99 -16.46
CA PRO A 84 -2.58 1.21 -17.65
C PRO A 84 -3.43 1.61 -18.87
N PRO A 85 -2.87 1.59 -20.10
CA PRO A 85 -3.59 1.97 -21.30
C PRO A 85 -4.92 1.20 -21.49
N GLN A 86 -4.95 -0.08 -21.14
CA GLN A 86 -6.14 -0.93 -21.26
C GLN A 86 -7.29 -0.46 -20.35
N ILE A 87 -6.96 0.11 -19.17
CA ILE A 87 -7.96 0.66 -18.27
C ILE A 87 -8.33 2.08 -18.69
N ARG A 88 -7.36 2.88 -19.14
CA ARG A 88 -7.59 4.21 -19.70
C ARG A 88 -8.60 4.19 -20.84
N SER A 89 -8.54 3.18 -21.72
CA SER A 89 -9.50 3.04 -22.84
C SER A 89 -10.92 2.66 -22.41
N LEU A 90 -11.10 2.15 -21.18
CA LEU A 90 -12.39 1.71 -20.65
C LEU A 90 -13.09 2.78 -19.81
N ILE A 91 -12.35 3.80 -19.36
CA ILE A 91 -12.89 4.91 -18.58
C ILE A 91 -13.08 6.13 -19.46
N THR A 92 -14.12 6.89 -19.19
CA THR A 92 -14.42 8.13 -19.90
C THR A 92 -13.53 9.28 -19.40
N GLU A 93 -13.36 10.32 -20.23
CA GLU A 93 -12.46 11.43 -19.93
C GLU A 93 -12.88 12.25 -18.69
N ASP A 94 -14.19 12.27 -18.39
CA ASP A 94 -14.81 12.95 -17.25
C ASP A 94 -14.49 12.30 -15.89
N VAL A 95 -13.91 11.09 -15.87
CA VAL A 95 -13.45 10.47 -14.62
C VAL A 95 -12.35 11.33 -14.00
N GLY A 96 -12.63 11.86 -12.81
CA GLY A 96 -11.70 12.72 -12.08
C GLY A 96 -10.39 12.02 -11.66
N ASN A 97 -9.34 12.82 -11.45
CA ASN A 97 -8.00 12.32 -11.11
C ASN A 97 -7.96 11.48 -9.82
N VAL A 98 -8.79 11.79 -8.83
CA VAL A 98 -8.88 11.01 -7.58
C VAL A 98 -9.34 9.58 -7.86
N ALA A 99 -10.36 9.40 -8.70
CA ALA A 99 -10.86 8.08 -9.08
C ALA A 99 -9.82 7.30 -9.90
N LYS A 100 -9.15 7.97 -10.85
CA LYS A 100 -8.03 7.38 -11.60
C LYS A 100 -6.91 6.88 -10.68
N LEU A 101 -6.51 7.70 -9.71
CA LEU A 101 -5.49 7.31 -8.72
C LEU A 101 -5.96 6.14 -7.84
N ALA A 102 -7.22 6.14 -7.40
CA ALA A 102 -7.77 5.03 -6.62
C ALA A 102 -7.74 3.70 -7.41
N ILE A 103 -8.03 3.74 -8.71
CA ILE A 103 -7.92 2.57 -9.58
C ILE A 103 -6.47 2.08 -9.66
N VAL A 104 -5.49 2.98 -9.83
CA VAL A 104 -4.06 2.63 -9.83
C VAL A 104 -3.68 1.93 -8.51
N LEU A 105 -4.09 2.48 -7.37
CA LEU A 105 -3.83 1.87 -6.05
C LEU A 105 -4.47 0.48 -5.93
N LEU A 106 -5.71 0.30 -6.42
CA LEU A 106 -6.41 -0.99 -6.41
C LEU A 106 -5.71 -2.04 -7.28
N ILE A 107 -5.20 -1.66 -8.45
CA ILE A 107 -4.43 -2.55 -9.32
C ILE A 107 -3.19 -3.06 -8.58
N HIS A 108 -2.39 -2.15 -8.00
CA HIS A 108 -1.18 -2.54 -7.27
C HIS A 108 -1.49 -3.35 -6.01
N LYS A 109 -2.59 -3.05 -5.31
CA LYS A 109 -3.07 -3.84 -4.18
C LYS A 109 -3.47 -5.27 -4.59
N ASN A 110 -4.13 -5.43 -5.73
CA ASN A 110 -4.53 -6.73 -6.26
C ASN A 110 -3.35 -7.56 -6.78
N LEU A 111 -2.32 -6.92 -7.32
CA LEU A 111 -1.07 -7.58 -7.73
C LEU A 111 -0.28 -8.11 -6.52
N GLY A 112 -0.46 -7.53 -5.34
CA GLY A 112 0.24 -7.98 -4.13
C GLY A 112 1.76 -7.96 -4.32
N GLN A 113 2.43 -9.06 -3.98
CA GLN A 113 3.90 -9.17 -4.02
C GLN A 113 4.48 -9.03 -5.43
N ASP A 114 3.68 -9.26 -6.47
CA ASP A 114 4.12 -9.09 -7.86
C ASP A 114 4.17 -7.61 -8.28
N SER A 115 3.67 -6.71 -7.43
CA SER A 115 3.76 -5.28 -7.68
C SER A 115 5.12 -4.71 -7.29
N GLU A 116 5.72 -3.94 -8.20
CA GLU A 116 6.88 -3.09 -7.90
C GLU A 116 6.63 -2.01 -6.81
N TRP A 117 5.36 -1.80 -6.42
CA TRP A 117 4.92 -0.88 -5.37
C TRP A 117 4.53 -1.60 -4.08
N TYR A 118 4.69 -2.93 -4.03
CA TYR A 118 4.29 -3.73 -2.87
C TYR A 118 4.85 -3.20 -1.53
N PRO A 119 6.13 -2.80 -1.41
CA PRO A 119 6.64 -2.26 -0.15
C PRO A 119 5.93 -0.98 0.29
N TYR A 120 5.52 -0.11 -0.64
CA TYR A 120 4.70 1.07 -0.32
C TYR A 120 3.25 0.69 0.05
N ILE A 121 2.58 -0.11 -0.79
CA ILE A 121 1.17 -0.48 -0.60
C ILE A 121 0.97 -1.27 0.70
N SER A 122 1.93 -2.12 1.07
CA SER A 122 1.91 -2.89 2.32
C SER A 122 2.09 -2.05 3.58
N CYS A 123 2.55 -0.80 3.44
CA CYS A 123 2.68 0.15 4.55
C CYS A 123 1.46 1.09 4.70
N LEU A 124 0.49 1.03 3.77
CA LEU A 124 -0.72 1.85 3.87
C LEU A 124 -1.59 1.42 5.07
N PRO A 125 -2.27 2.38 5.75
CA PRO A 125 -3.19 2.04 6.83
C PRO A 125 -4.27 1.07 6.36
N PRO A 126 -4.67 0.10 7.21
CA PRO A 126 -5.80 -0.75 6.90
C PRO A 126 -7.09 0.07 6.98
N GLN A 127 -8.10 -0.33 6.22
CA GLN A 127 -9.40 0.36 6.22
C GLN A 127 -10.04 0.42 7.62
N ALA A 128 -9.84 -0.60 8.45
CA ALA A 128 -10.36 -0.66 9.81
C ALA A 128 -9.75 0.39 10.77
N GLU A 129 -8.58 0.95 10.45
CA GLU A 129 -7.90 1.97 11.26
C GLU A 129 -8.07 3.38 10.67
N MET A 130 -8.85 3.54 9.59
CA MET A 130 -9.15 4.87 9.05
C MET A 130 -10.16 5.59 9.94
N HIS A 131 -9.76 6.73 10.52
CA HIS A 131 -10.62 7.57 11.37
C HIS A 131 -11.54 8.51 10.56
N ASN A 132 -11.96 8.09 9.36
CA ASN A 132 -12.91 8.85 8.54
C ASN A 132 -14.36 8.45 8.85
N THR A 133 -15.29 9.40 8.70
CA THR A 133 -16.71 9.21 9.05
C THR A 133 -17.43 8.19 8.15
N ALA A 134 -16.83 7.79 7.03
CA ALA A 134 -17.41 6.88 6.04
C ALA A 134 -17.01 5.39 6.24
N SER A 135 -17.07 4.91 7.48
CA SER A 135 -16.64 3.55 7.88
C SER A 135 -17.55 2.39 7.39
N PHE A 136 -18.60 2.61 6.58
CA PHE A 136 -19.65 1.57 6.41
C PHE A 136 -20.08 1.19 4.98
N LEU A 137 -19.44 1.61 3.88
CA LEU A 137 -19.97 1.31 2.53
C LEU A 137 -18.93 0.96 1.44
N LEU A 138 -18.00 0.05 1.71
CA LEU A 138 -17.36 -0.77 0.68
C LEU A 138 -17.20 -2.22 1.17
#